data_AF-A0AAD5CUZ1-F1
#
_entry.id   AF-A0AAD5CUZ1-F1
#
_cell.length_a   1.000
_cell.length_b   1.000
_cell.length_c   1.000
_cell.angle_alpha   90.00
_cell.angle_beta   90.00
_cell.angle_gamma   90.00
#
_symmetry.space_group_name_H-M   'P 1'
#
loop_
_entity.id
_entity.type
_entity.pdbx_description
1 polymer ?
#
loop_
_entity_poly.entity_id
_entity_poly.type
_entity_poly.pdbx_seq_one_letter_code
_entity_poly.pdbx_strand_id
1 'polypeptide(L)'
;MATGEEFCENYLVVNAKEASLYDTACILMRSTTFLNTKKFYDEQSEHVGRSICEDILRRLVIFASILIQKILIWIEKPVALIGATIEIWLNLLSSNGGFFGLLINHIRGKVVMPEESPEKFVSFIGELDDRLKLDATIIKGDGRYNSSISMMAAKLSYENEAFVKAAIQDQMKVSC
;
A
#
# COMPACT_ATOMS: atom_id res chain seq x y z
N MET A 1 19.94 -22.13 14.77
CA MET A 1 20.63 -21.13 15.60
C MET A 1 21.35 -20.21 14.63
N ALA A 2 20.74 -19.08 14.28
CA ALA A 2 21.39 -18.10 13.42
C ALA A 2 22.40 -17.32 14.27
N THR A 3 23.66 -17.43 13.87
CA THR A 3 24.83 -16.73 14.39
C THR A 3 24.60 -15.22 14.28
N GLY A 4 24.70 -14.52 15.41
CA GLY A 4 24.43 -13.08 15.51
C GLY A 4 25.43 -12.27 14.70
N GLU A 5 24.92 -11.56 13.70
CA GLU A 5 25.66 -10.50 13.04
C GLU A 5 25.81 -9.35 14.05
N GLU A 6 27.04 -9.04 14.46
CA GLU A 6 27.36 -7.85 15.27
C GLU A 6 27.13 -6.61 14.41
N PHE A 7 25.87 -6.16 14.35
CA PHE A 7 25.44 -5.10 13.44
C PHE A 7 25.93 -3.70 13.88
N CYS A 8 26.21 -3.51 15.17
CA CYS A 8 26.87 -2.31 15.74
C CYS A 8 27.05 -2.47 17.26
N GLU A 9 28.08 -1.83 17.85
CA GLU A 9 28.27 -1.76 19.32
C GLU A 9 27.13 -0.99 20.03
N ASN A 10 26.48 -0.07 19.30
CA ASN A 10 25.32 0.69 19.78
C ASN A 10 24.12 0.46 18.86
N TYR A 11 23.04 -0.11 19.38
CA TYR A 11 21.81 -0.33 18.61
C TYR A 11 20.54 -0.13 19.45
N LEU A 12 19.44 0.17 18.76
CA LEU A 12 18.11 0.25 19.33
C LEU A 12 17.11 -0.41 18.38
N VAL A 13 16.53 -1.53 18.80
CA VAL A 13 15.50 -2.26 18.05
C VAL A 13 14.18 -2.13 18.80
N VAL A 14 13.15 -1.70 18.07
CA VAL A 14 11.82 -1.45 18.63
C VAL A 14 10.75 -2.13 17.78
N ASN A 15 9.99 -3.05 18.39
CA ASN A 15 8.92 -3.77 17.72
C ASN A 15 7.54 -3.27 18.18
N ALA A 16 6.95 -2.32 17.45
CA ALA A 16 5.66 -1.73 17.80
C ALA A 16 4.47 -2.70 17.72
N LYS A 17 4.60 -3.84 17.02
CA LYS A 17 3.53 -4.85 16.91
C LYS A 17 3.30 -5.59 18.23
N GLU A 18 4.37 -5.81 18.99
CA GLU A 18 4.32 -6.52 20.28
C GLU A 18 4.10 -5.60 21.48
N ALA A 19 4.30 -4.28 21.31
CA ALA A 19 4.13 -3.31 22.38
C ALA A 19 2.63 -3.09 22.70
N SER A 20 2.21 -3.30 23.95
CA SER A 20 0.89 -2.85 24.41
C SER A 20 0.83 -1.32 24.55
N LEU A 21 -0.37 -0.73 24.51
CA LEU A 21 -0.55 0.71 24.79
C LEU A 21 -0.02 1.07 26.19
N TYR A 22 -0.18 0.17 27.16
CA TYR A 22 0.37 0.31 28.50
C TYR A 22 1.90 0.30 28.51
N ASP A 23 2.50 -0.61 27.74
CA ASP A 23 3.96 -0.71 27.61
C ASP A 23 4.51 0.55 26.94
N THR A 24 3.82 1.11 25.94
CA THR A 24 4.18 2.38 25.31
C THR A 24 4.13 3.54 26.31
N ALA A 25 3.07 3.67 27.10
CA ALA A 25 2.97 4.70 28.15
C ALA A 25 4.05 4.54 29.24
N CYS A 26 4.44 3.30 29.56
CA CYS A 26 5.50 3.01 30.51
C CYS A 26 6.88 3.51 30.08
N ILE A 27 7.13 3.70 28.78
CA ILE A 27 8.41 4.24 28.27
C ILE A 27 8.68 5.66 28.79
N LEU A 28 7.62 6.44 29.01
CA LEU A 28 7.72 7.80 29.53
C LEU A 28 7.97 7.85 31.04
N MET A 29 7.46 6.86 31.78
CA MET A 29 7.47 6.88 33.25
C MET A 29 8.51 5.96 33.90
N ARG A 30 8.92 4.88 33.24
CA ARG A 30 9.79 3.84 33.83
C ARG A 30 11.23 3.94 33.33
N SER A 31 12.16 3.36 34.10
CA SER A 31 13.59 3.27 33.75
C SER A 31 13.81 2.37 32.52
N THR A 32 14.84 2.69 31.73
CA THR A 32 15.28 1.92 30.55
C THR A 32 15.62 0.46 30.90
N THR A 33 16.11 0.20 32.10
CA THR A 33 16.37 -1.16 32.62
C THR A 33 15.11 -2.03 32.66
N PHE A 34 13.93 -1.44 32.93
CA PHE A 34 12.67 -2.17 32.90
C PHE A 34 12.21 -2.45 31.46
N LEU A 35 12.56 -1.60 30.50
CA LEU A 35 12.17 -1.75 29.10
C LEU A 35 12.96 -2.87 28.41
N ASN A 36 14.27 -2.99 28.67
CA ASN A 36 15.11 -4.10 28.13
C ASN A 36 14.63 -5.49 28.56
N THR A 37 13.76 -5.61 29.59
CA THR A 37 13.16 -6.91 29.96
C THR A 37 12.00 -7.32 29.05
N LYS A 38 11.55 -6.43 28.17
CA LYS A 38 10.37 -6.63 27.32
C LYS A 38 10.80 -6.96 25.89
N LYS A 39 10.11 -7.92 25.27
CA LYS A 39 10.38 -8.38 23.89
C LYS A 39 10.29 -7.28 22.81
N PHE A 40 9.61 -6.17 23.10
CA PHE A 40 9.42 -5.08 22.15
C PHE A 40 10.59 -4.07 22.12
N TYR A 41 11.54 -4.13 23.06
CA TYR A 41 12.58 -3.12 23.24
C TYR A 41 13.92 -3.79 23.53
N ASP A 42 14.88 -3.60 22.63
CA ASP A 42 16.26 -4.04 22.82
C ASP A 42 17.22 -2.88 22.56
N GLU A 43 17.99 -2.52 23.58
CA GLU A 43 18.97 -1.44 23.53
C GLU A 43 20.29 -1.89 24.15
N GLN A 44 21.35 -1.77 23.37
CA GLN A 44 22.73 -1.82 23.82
C GLN A 44 23.36 -0.45 23.55
N SER A 45 23.68 0.29 24.63
CA SER A 45 24.39 1.58 24.51
C SER A 45 25.34 1.83 25.69
N GLU A 46 26.53 2.38 25.42
CA GLU A 46 27.44 2.85 26.47
C GLU A 46 26.95 4.19 27.04
N HIS A 47 26.58 4.20 28.33
CA HIS A 47 26.10 5.38 29.04
C HIS A 47 27.24 6.27 29.53
N VAL A 48 27.93 6.96 28.61
CA VAL A 48 28.97 7.93 28.98
C VAL A 48 28.38 9.35 29.05
N GLY A 49 28.25 9.89 30.27
CA GLY A 49 28.20 11.34 30.54
C GLY A 49 26.96 12.12 30.05
N ARG A 50 25.77 11.53 30.04
CA ARG A 50 24.55 12.16 29.51
C ARG A 50 23.80 13.01 30.55
N SER A 51 23.28 14.17 30.13
CA SER A 51 22.47 15.05 30.98
C SER A 51 21.03 14.51 31.15
N ILE A 52 20.39 14.79 32.29
CA ILE A 52 19.01 14.35 32.59
C ILE A 52 18.02 14.75 31.47
N CYS A 53 18.24 15.91 30.84
CA CYS A 53 17.38 16.43 29.79
C CYS A 53 17.47 15.59 28.49
N GLU A 54 18.67 15.18 28.09
CA GLU A 54 18.89 14.34 26.90
C GLU A 54 18.25 12.96 27.05
N ASP A 55 18.27 12.39 28.26
CA ASP A 55 17.60 11.12 28.54
C ASP A 55 16.08 11.22 28.40
N ILE A 56 15.49 12.34 28.83
CA ILE A 56 14.05 12.60 28.68
C ILE A 56 13.68 12.77 27.20
N LEU A 57 14.44 13.58 26.45
CA LEU A 57 14.22 13.77 25.02
C LEU A 57 14.34 12.46 24.24
N ARG A 58 15.34 11.63 24.55
CA ARG A 58 15.50 10.32 23.92
C ARG A 58 14.29 9.42 24.16
N ARG A 59 13.78 9.35 25.39
CA ARG A 59 12.57 8.56 25.71
C ARG A 59 11.33 9.08 24.98
N LEU A 60 11.18 10.40 24.87
CA LEU A 60 10.10 11.01 24.11
C LEU A 60 10.17 10.66 22.61
N VAL A 61 11.36 10.66 22.02
CA VAL A 61 11.55 10.25 20.61
C VAL A 61 11.17 8.79 20.42
N ILE A 62 11.66 7.89 21.27
CA ILE A 62 11.32 6.45 21.22
C ILE A 62 9.82 6.24 21.36
N PHE A 63 9.20 6.91 22.34
CA PHE A 63 7.76 6.89 22.54
C PHE A 63 7.00 7.36 21.29
N ALA A 64 7.40 8.51 20.73
CA ALA A 64 6.79 9.07 19.53
C ALA A 64 6.94 8.13 18.32
N SER A 65 8.09 7.49 18.14
CA SER A 65 8.32 6.50 17.08
C SER A 65 7.38 5.30 17.19
N ILE A 66 7.19 4.73 18.39
CA ILE A 66 6.27 3.61 18.61
C ILE A 66 4.82 4.04 18.38
N LEU A 67 4.46 5.22 18.87
CA LEU A 67 3.13 5.77 18.70
C LEU A 67 2.79 5.98 17.21
N ILE A 68 3.72 6.54 16.44
CA ILE A 68 3.60 6.69 14.99
C ILE A 68 3.46 5.31 14.32
N GLN A 69 4.33 4.34 14.63
CA GLN A 69 4.23 3.00 14.05
C GLN A 69 2.88 2.32 14.35
N LYS A 70 2.34 2.47 15.56
CA LYS A 70 1.01 1.98 15.92
C LYS A 70 -0.09 2.67 15.13
N ILE A 71 -0.01 3.99 14.96
CA ILE A 71 -0.97 4.73 14.13
C ILE A 71 -0.91 4.23 12.69
N LEU A 72 0.29 4.04 12.12
CA LEU A 72 0.47 3.52 10.76
C LEU A 72 -0.15 2.13 10.57
N ILE A 73 0.09 1.21 11.51
CA ILE A 73 -0.53 -0.14 11.49
C ILE A 73 -2.05 -0.05 11.64
N TRP A 74 -2.53 0.89 12.46
CA TRP A 74 -3.97 1.05 12.68
C TRP A 74 -4.68 1.61 11.43
N ILE A 75 -4.05 2.54 10.70
CA ILE A 75 -4.62 3.10 9.47
C ILE A 75 -4.51 2.15 8.27
N GLU A 76 -3.70 1.09 8.33
CA GLU A 76 -3.56 0.10 7.26
C GLU A 76 -4.92 -0.45 6.79
N LYS A 77 -5.74 -0.92 7.74
CA LYS A 77 -7.07 -1.49 7.46
C LYS A 77 -8.08 -0.49 6.90
N PRO A 78 -8.31 0.69 7.51
CA PRO A 78 -9.25 1.66 6.96
C PRO A 78 -8.79 2.18 5.60
N VAL A 79 -7.48 2.38 5.38
CA VAL A 79 -6.96 2.80 4.07
C VAL A 79 -7.22 1.73 3.01
N ALA A 80 -7.00 0.45 3.33
CA ALA A 80 -7.33 -0.64 2.42
C ALA A 80 -8.83 -0.71 2.07
N LEU A 81 -9.70 -0.50 3.06
CA LEU A 81 -11.15 -0.48 2.84
C LEU A 81 -11.60 0.72 2.00
N ILE A 82 -11.01 1.90 2.23
CA ILE A 82 -11.26 3.09 1.41
C ILE A 82 -10.84 2.82 -0.04
N GLY A 83 -9.67 2.22 -0.25
CA GLY A 83 -9.20 1.82 -1.59
C GLY A 83 -10.21 0.93 -2.31
N ALA A 84 -10.61 -0.19 -1.69
CA ALA A 84 -11.60 -1.11 -2.26
C ALA A 84 -12.95 -0.43 -2.54
N THR A 85 -13.40 0.46 -1.64
CA THR A 85 -14.67 1.19 -1.83
C THR A 85 -14.59 2.14 -3.03
N ILE A 86 -13.46 2.84 -3.19
CA ILE A 86 -13.24 3.75 -4.32
C ILE A 86 -13.21 2.95 -5.64
N GLU A 87 -12.51 1.82 -5.68
CA GLU A 87 -12.45 0.97 -6.87
C GLU A 87 -13.82 0.44 -7.28
N ILE A 88 -14.60 -0.08 -6.34
CA ILE A 88 -15.98 -0.53 -6.60
C ILE A 88 -16.83 0.64 -7.11
N TRP A 89 -16.71 1.81 -6.50
CA TRP A 89 -17.48 2.99 -6.89
C TRP A 89 -17.14 3.46 -8.31
N LEU A 90 -15.87 3.52 -8.66
CA LEU A 90 -15.41 3.90 -9.99
C LEU A 90 -15.85 2.89 -11.05
N ASN A 91 -15.67 1.59 -10.80
CA ASN A 91 -16.11 0.54 -11.72
C ASN A 91 -17.64 0.50 -11.89
N LEU A 92 -18.39 0.77 -10.82
CA LEU A 92 -19.85 0.90 -10.88
C LEU A 92 -20.25 2.07 -11.78
N LEU A 93 -19.56 3.20 -11.64
CA LEU A 93 -19.80 4.40 -12.45
C LEU A 93 -19.49 4.13 -13.93
N SER A 94 -18.31 3.58 -14.21
CA SER A 94 -17.81 3.28 -15.55
C SER A 94 -18.72 2.28 -16.28
N SER A 95 -19.09 1.19 -15.61
CA SER A 95 -19.95 0.13 -16.17
C SER A 95 -21.37 0.59 -16.51
N ASN A 96 -21.85 1.67 -15.88
CA ASN A 96 -23.21 2.19 -16.07
C ASN A 96 -23.26 3.47 -16.91
N GLY A 97 -22.16 3.89 -17.53
CA GLY A 97 -22.13 5.07 -18.40
C GLY A 97 -22.04 6.40 -17.64
N GLY A 98 -21.32 6.42 -16.52
CA GLY A 98 -21.12 7.61 -15.70
C GLY A 98 -22.21 7.82 -14.65
N PHE A 99 -22.16 8.96 -13.95
CA PHE A 99 -23.09 9.29 -12.86
C PHE A 99 -24.55 9.34 -13.30
N PHE A 100 -24.83 10.01 -14.42
CA PHE A 100 -26.18 10.10 -14.97
C PHE A 100 -26.66 8.77 -15.54
N GLY A 101 -25.76 8.00 -16.17
CA GLY A 101 -26.07 6.66 -16.67
C GLY A 101 -26.43 5.70 -15.53
N LEU A 102 -25.68 5.75 -14.42
CA LEU A 102 -25.99 5.00 -13.20
C LEU A 102 -27.34 5.39 -12.62
N LEU A 103 -27.66 6.68 -12.53
CA LEU A 103 -28.96 7.14 -12.03
C LEU A 103 -30.12 6.66 -12.91
N ILE A 104 -29.98 6.74 -14.23
CA ILE A 104 -30.98 6.28 -15.18
C ILE A 104 -31.14 4.75 -15.11
N ASN A 105 -30.03 4.01 -15.03
CA ASN A 105 -30.05 2.55 -14.89
C ASN A 105 -30.64 2.12 -13.55
N HIS A 106 -30.42 2.90 -12.49
CA HIS A 106 -31.04 2.67 -11.19
C HIS A 106 -32.57 2.81 -11.26
N ILE A 107 -33.08 3.88 -11.87
CA ILE A 107 -34.52 4.08 -12.08
C ILE A 107 -35.12 2.97 -12.97
N ARG A 108 -34.37 2.49 -13.96
CA ARG A 108 -34.79 1.43 -14.89
C ARG A 108 -34.62 0.01 -14.32
N GLY A 109 -34.01 -0.15 -13.14
CA GLY A 109 -33.68 -1.45 -12.56
C GLY A 109 -32.63 -2.26 -13.34
N LYS A 110 -31.77 -1.59 -14.12
CA LYS A 110 -30.74 -2.19 -14.99
C LYS A 110 -29.32 -1.84 -14.55
N VAL A 111 -29.06 -1.82 -13.25
CA VAL A 111 -27.72 -1.51 -12.71
C VAL A 111 -26.81 -2.72 -12.92
N VAL A 112 -25.67 -2.49 -13.58
CA VAL A 112 -24.60 -3.50 -13.70
C VAL A 112 -23.72 -3.37 -12.46
N MET A 113 -23.68 -4.42 -11.64
CA MET A 113 -22.80 -4.47 -10.47
C MET A 113 -21.41 -4.93 -10.89
N PRO A 114 -20.33 -4.23 -10.47
CA PRO A 114 -18.98 -4.71 -10.67
C PRO A 114 -18.70 -5.85 -9.68
N GLU A 115 -18.32 -7.01 -10.19
CA GLU A 115 -17.66 -8.04 -9.39
C GLU A 115 -16.16 -7.72 -9.31
N GLU A 116 -15.42 -8.28 -8.34
CA GLU A 116 -13.97 -8.03 -8.21
C GLU A 116 -13.15 -8.81 -9.26
N SER A 117 -13.66 -9.93 -9.80
CA SER A 117 -13.02 -10.79 -10.80
C SER A 117 -13.51 -10.82 -12.27
N PRO A 118 -14.29 -9.86 -12.79
CA PRO A 118 -14.72 -9.83 -14.18
C PRO A 118 -13.68 -9.15 -15.08
N GLU A 119 -13.73 -9.46 -16.37
CA GLU A 119 -12.85 -8.89 -17.41
C GLU A 119 -12.94 -7.35 -17.54
N LYS A 120 -13.93 -6.72 -16.91
CA LYS A 120 -14.19 -5.27 -16.97
C LYS A 120 -13.84 -4.54 -15.68
N PHE A 121 -13.40 -5.24 -14.64
CA PHE A 121 -12.98 -4.60 -13.41
C PHE A 121 -11.55 -4.06 -13.57
N VAL A 122 -11.38 -2.77 -13.30
CA VAL A 122 -10.12 -2.04 -13.46
C VAL A 122 -9.70 -1.46 -12.12
N SER A 123 -8.41 -1.48 -11.83
CA SER A 123 -7.85 -0.87 -10.62
C SER A 123 -8.07 0.65 -10.58
N PHE A 124 -7.89 1.28 -9.41
CA PHE A 124 -7.94 2.74 -9.30
C PHE A 124 -6.97 3.44 -10.28
N ILE A 125 -5.77 2.89 -10.43
CA ILE A 125 -4.75 3.40 -11.36
C ILE A 125 -5.23 3.25 -12.80
N GLY A 126 -5.91 2.13 -13.10
CA GLY A 126 -6.38 1.85 -14.43
C GLY A 126 -7.53 2.74 -14.91
N GLU A 127 -8.39 3.19 -14.00
CA GLU A 127 -9.45 4.17 -14.27
C GLU A 127 -8.91 5.61 -14.41
N LEU A 128 -7.77 5.93 -13.79
CA LEU A 128 -7.14 7.25 -13.94
C LEU A 128 -6.47 7.45 -15.31
N ASP A 129 -6.07 6.36 -15.96
CA ASP A 129 -5.42 6.40 -17.27
C ASP A 129 -6.23 5.64 -18.32
N ASP A 130 -7.19 6.29 -18.96
CA ASP A 130 -8.02 5.69 -20.02
C ASP A 130 -7.23 5.26 -21.26
N ARG A 131 -5.93 5.56 -21.37
CA ARG A 131 -5.09 5.23 -22.55
C ARG A 131 -4.65 3.78 -22.52
N LEU A 132 -5.62 2.88 -22.54
CA LEU A 132 -5.39 1.43 -22.51
C LEU A 132 -5.06 0.85 -23.89
N LYS A 133 -5.39 1.57 -24.96
CA LYS A 133 -5.19 1.06 -26.32
C LYS A 133 -3.85 1.54 -26.85
N LEU A 134 -2.98 0.58 -27.14
CA LEU A 134 -1.87 0.82 -28.05
C LEU A 134 -2.48 1.37 -29.35
N ASP A 135 -2.04 2.56 -29.75
CA ASP A 135 -2.52 3.18 -30.98
C ASP A 135 -2.25 2.19 -32.13
N ALA A 136 -3.29 1.89 -32.92
CA ALA A 136 -3.22 0.92 -34.01
C ALA A 136 -2.18 1.31 -35.08
N THR A 137 -1.71 2.56 -35.07
CA THR A 137 -0.61 3.04 -35.92
C THR A 137 0.77 2.55 -35.47
N ILE A 138 0.93 2.09 -34.22
CA ILE A 138 2.20 1.64 -33.66
C ILE A 138 2.41 0.16 -34.00
N ILE A 139 3.14 -0.07 -35.10
CA ILE A 139 3.46 -1.41 -35.59
C ILE A 139 4.76 -1.96 -35.01
N LYS A 140 4.88 -3.29 -35.00
CA LYS A 140 6.10 -4.00 -34.59
C LYS A 140 7.25 -3.64 -35.55
N GLY A 141 8.25 -2.93 -35.03
CA GLY A 141 9.39 -2.41 -35.79
C GLY A 141 9.53 -0.89 -35.75
N ASP A 142 8.50 -0.17 -35.29
CA ASP A 142 8.63 1.24 -34.92
C ASP A 142 9.50 1.36 -33.65
N GLY A 143 10.35 2.39 -33.58
CA GLY A 143 11.11 2.72 -32.38
C GLY A 143 10.22 3.00 -31.16
N ARG A 144 8.96 3.41 -31.38
CA ARG A 144 7.96 3.67 -30.33
C ARG A 144 7.29 2.41 -29.79
N TYR A 145 7.36 1.28 -30.51
CA TYR A 145 6.66 0.04 -30.16
C TYR A 145 7.09 -0.49 -28.78
N ASN A 146 8.40 -0.58 -28.55
CA ASN A 146 8.94 -1.10 -27.30
C ASN A 146 8.57 -0.22 -26.09
N SER A 147 8.60 1.10 -26.24
CA SER A 147 8.20 2.02 -25.16
C SER A 147 6.72 1.87 -24.82
N SER A 148 5.85 1.78 -25.83
CA SER A 148 4.41 1.71 -25.61
C SER A 148 3.97 0.37 -25.01
N ILE A 149 4.58 -0.74 -25.43
CA ILE A 149 4.34 -2.05 -24.79
C ILE A 149 4.88 -2.08 -23.36
N SER A 150 6.03 -1.48 -23.09
CA SER A 150 6.59 -1.41 -21.73
C SER A 150 5.66 -0.60 -20.81
N MET A 151 5.10 0.50 -21.30
CA MET A 151 4.12 1.32 -20.57
C MET A 151 2.83 0.54 -20.30
N MET A 152 2.31 -0.20 -21.28
CA MET A 152 1.15 -1.08 -21.11
C MET A 152 1.43 -2.20 -20.10
N ALA A 153 2.59 -2.86 -20.18
CA ALA A 153 2.98 -3.93 -19.25
C ALA A 153 3.10 -3.40 -17.82
N ALA A 154 3.66 -2.19 -17.63
CA ALA A 154 3.71 -1.52 -16.34
C ALA A 154 2.30 -1.26 -15.79
N LYS A 155 1.34 -0.85 -16.63
CA LYS A 155 -0.06 -0.69 -16.23
C LYS A 155 -0.70 -2.02 -15.82
N LEU A 156 -0.60 -3.03 -16.68
CA LEU A 156 -1.20 -4.35 -16.47
C LEU A 156 -0.69 -5.05 -15.21
N SER A 157 0.49 -4.69 -14.70
CA SER A 157 1.04 -5.24 -13.45
C SER A 157 0.19 -4.92 -12.20
N TYR A 158 -0.68 -3.90 -12.28
CA TYR A 158 -1.59 -3.51 -11.21
C TYR A 158 -3.04 -4.00 -11.43
N GLU A 159 -3.31 -4.70 -12.52
CA GLU A 159 -4.66 -5.12 -12.91
C GLU A 159 -4.96 -6.58 -12.57
N ASN A 160 -6.25 -6.91 -12.52
CA ASN A 160 -6.70 -8.27 -12.29
C ASN A 160 -6.33 -9.21 -13.45
N GLU A 161 -6.01 -10.47 -13.15
CA GLU A 161 -5.73 -11.53 -14.13
C GLU A 161 -6.79 -11.65 -15.23
N ALA A 162 -8.09 -11.56 -14.88
CA ALA A 162 -9.18 -11.63 -15.87
C ALA A 162 -9.10 -10.46 -16.87
N PHE A 163 -8.86 -9.25 -16.37
CA PHE A 163 -8.67 -8.06 -17.19
C PHE A 163 -7.42 -8.18 -18.08
N VAL A 164 -6.29 -8.63 -17.51
CA VAL A 164 -5.02 -8.81 -18.23
C VAL A 164 -5.19 -9.79 -19.39
N LYS A 165 -5.88 -10.92 -19.17
CA LYS A 165 -6.16 -11.91 -20.23
C LYS A 165 -6.98 -11.30 -21.35
N ALA A 166 -8.06 -10.57 -21.02
CA ALA A 166 -8.90 -9.91 -22.01
C ALA A 166 -8.11 -8.85 -22.81
N ALA A 167 -7.30 -8.04 -22.13
CA ALA A 167 -6.48 -7.01 -22.75
C ALA A 167 -5.44 -7.60 -23.73
N ILE A 168 -4.72 -8.66 -23.33
CA ILE A 168 -3.74 -9.34 -24.20
C ILE A 168 -4.41 -9.94 -25.43
N GLN A 169 -5.57 -10.59 -25.26
CA GLN A 169 -6.32 -11.17 -26.38
C GLN A 169 -6.80 -10.10 -27.37
N ASP A 170 -7.24 -8.95 -26.88
CA ASP A 170 -7.66 -7.82 -27.72
C ASP A 170 -6.46 -7.26 -28.51
N GLN A 171 -5.32 -7.04 -27.86
CA GLN A 171 -4.11 -6.52 -28.51
C GLN A 171 -3.50 -7.48 -29.54
N MET A 172 -3.49 -8.79 -29.24
CA MET A 172 -2.97 -9.80 -30.17
C MET A 172 -3.82 -9.90 -31.45
N LYS A 173 -5.13 -9.63 -31.39
CA LYS A 173 -5.98 -9.58 -32.59
C LYS A 173 -5.64 -8.42 -33.53
N VAL A 174 -5.16 -7.30 -32.99
CA VAL A 174 -4.80 -6.11 -33.80
C VAL A 174 -3.43 -6.26 -34.47
N SER A 175 -2.60 -7.19 -33.99
CA SER A 175 -1.23 -7.42 -34.49
C SER A 175 -1.10 -8.55 -35.53
N CYS A 176 -2.20 -9.25 -35.85
CA CYS A 176 -2.25 -10.34 -36.84
C CYS A 176 -2.82 -9.88 -38.19
#